data_AF-A0A5Q4EIM3-F1
#
_entry.id   AF-A0A5Q4EIM3-F1
#
_cell.length_a   1.000
_cell.length_b   1.000
_cell.length_c   1.000
_cell.angle_alpha   90.00
_cell.angle_beta   90.00
_cell.angle_gamma   90.00
#
_symmetry.space_group_name_H-M   'P 1'
#
loop_
_entity.id
_entity.type
_entity.pdbx_description
1 polymer ?
#
loop_
_entity_poly.entity_id
_entity_poly.type
_entity_poly.pdbx_seq_one_letter_code
_entity_poly.pdbx_strand_id
1 'polypeptide(L)'
;MEKNTQKPKEMEDFVSQLKKQDDYNLQLGKVLKRFYIIMIVIYILLMVINPFADLSVLHRVIGLLFVFAFSWFAMLFSRYQKDFRDVDYGLPTLQMLENVVKRYRLSLKTFLQIIPPVVLVAIALSLTVYQSSSAANAPYRVLMVQLVFFLIALVAGYAGYEVWKVKHKPLVDHAREMLKELNRE
;
A
#
# COMPACT_ATOMS: atom_id res chain seq x y z
N MET A 1 9.53 34.01 31.05
CA MET A 1 8.56 34.34 29.99
C MET A 1 8.76 33.53 28.69
N GLU A 2 9.71 32.59 28.63
CA GLU A 2 9.99 31.77 27.41
C GLU A 2 8.97 30.68 27.08
N LYS A 3 8.14 30.22 28.03
CA LYS A 3 7.20 29.10 27.78
C LYS A 3 6.07 29.41 26.78
N ASN A 4 5.71 30.68 26.58
CA ASN A 4 4.51 31.04 25.83
C ASN A 4 4.74 31.16 24.31
N THR A 5 5.99 31.34 23.88
CA THR A 5 6.39 31.40 22.46
C THR A 5 6.87 30.03 21.93
N GLN A 6 7.04 29.04 22.80
CA GLN A 6 7.54 27.71 22.46
C GLN A 6 6.44 26.79 21.92
N LYS A 7 5.24 26.78 22.54
CA LYS A 7 4.06 26.03 22.08
C LYS A 7 3.63 26.35 20.62
N PRO A 8 3.58 27.63 20.19
CA PRO A 8 3.24 27.97 18.81
C PRO A 8 4.26 27.45 17.80
N LYS A 9 5.56 27.57 18.12
CA LYS A 9 6.65 27.14 17.25
C LYS A 9 6.71 25.61 17.10
N GLU A 10 6.53 24.89 18.20
CA GLU A 10 6.46 23.42 18.20
C GLU A 10 5.29 22.89 17.36
N MET A 11 4.13 23.56 17.43
CA MET A 11 2.96 23.24 16.61
C MET A 11 3.21 23.52 15.13
N GLU A 12 3.80 24.67 14.78
CA GLU A 12 4.13 25.01 13.40
C GLU A 12 5.13 24.01 12.78
N ASP A 13 6.17 23.64 13.53
CA ASP A 13 7.16 22.64 13.12
C ASP A 13 6.52 21.25 12.93
N PHE A 14 5.61 20.86 13.83
CA PHE A 14 4.86 19.61 13.70
C PHE A 14 3.96 19.58 12.45
N VAL A 15 3.18 20.64 12.23
CA VAL A 15 2.28 20.75 11.06
C VAL A 15 3.08 20.77 9.76
N SER A 16 4.24 21.42 9.73
CA SER A 16 5.15 21.42 8.58
C SER A 16 5.65 20.01 8.25
N GLN A 17 6.11 19.25 9.25
CA GLN A 17 6.55 17.86 9.07
C GLN A 17 5.40 16.95 8.61
N LEU A 18 4.21 17.14 9.17
CA LEU A 18 3.02 16.40 8.82
C LEU A 18 2.62 16.63 7.36
N LYS A 19 2.56 17.89 6.91
CA LYS A 19 2.28 18.26 5.50
C LYS A 19 3.26 17.59 4.54
N LYS A 20 4.56 17.66 4.86
CA LYS A 20 5.61 17.02 4.06
C LYS A 20 5.42 15.51 3.95
N GLN A 21 5.05 14.84 5.03
CA GLN A 21 4.83 13.40 5.04
C GLN A 21 3.52 13.00 4.34
N ASP A 22 2.46 13.80 4.50
CA ASP A 22 1.18 13.62 3.80
C ASP A 22 1.37 13.75 2.28
N ASP A 23 2.11 14.77 1.83
CA ASP A 23 2.44 14.97 0.41
C ASP A 23 3.28 13.82 -0.15
N TYR A 24 4.28 13.35 0.59
CA TYR A 24 5.09 12.20 0.20
C TYR A 24 4.22 10.94 0.03
N ASN A 25 3.35 10.65 1.00
CA ASN A 25 2.45 9.50 0.96
C ASN A 25 1.44 9.62 -0.19
N LEU A 26 0.92 10.82 -0.43
CA LEU A 26 0.03 11.11 -1.55
C LEU A 26 0.71 10.84 -2.90
N GLN A 27 1.95 11.29 -3.07
CA GLN A 27 2.73 11.05 -4.28
C GLN A 27 3.04 9.56 -4.47
N LEU A 28 3.47 8.86 -3.41
CA LEU A 28 3.73 7.43 -3.45
C LEU A 28 2.49 6.64 -3.85
N GLY A 29 1.33 6.95 -3.26
CA GLY A 29 0.05 6.34 -3.62
C GLY A 29 -0.33 6.57 -5.09
N LYS A 30 -0.10 7.78 -5.62
CA LYS A 30 -0.32 8.09 -7.06
C LYS A 30 0.59 7.25 -7.96
N VAL A 31 1.87 7.13 -7.63
CA VAL A 31 2.84 6.36 -8.42
C VAL A 31 2.46 4.88 -8.43
N LEU A 32 2.18 4.29 -7.27
CA LEU A 32 1.80 2.88 -7.17
C LEU A 32 0.49 2.59 -7.90
N LYS A 33 -0.53 3.44 -7.73
CA LYS A 33 -1.78 3.32 -8.49
C LYS A 33 -1.52 3.33 -10.01
N ARG A 34 -0.74 4.29 -10.52
CA ARG A 34 -0.42 4.38 -11.96
C ARG A 34 0.32 3.13 -12.43
N PHE A 35 1.28 2.65 -11.65
CA PHE A 35 2.00 1.40 -11.94
C PHE A 35 1.04 0.22 -12.13
N TYR A 36 0.11 0.00 -11.18
CA TYR A 36 -0.86 -1.09 -11.32
C TYR A 36 -1.83 -0.91 -12.49
N ILE A 37 -2.24 0.32 -12.81
CA ILE A 37 -3.07 0.58 -14.00
C ILE A 37 -2.31 0.21 -15.28
N ILE A 38 -1.01 0.56 -15.38
CA ILE A 38 -0.19 0.18 -16.53
C ILE A 38 -0.08 -1.35 -16.61
N MET A 39 0.13 -2.04 -15.48
CA MET A 39 0.18 -3.50 -15.45
C MET A 39 -1.14 -4.14 -15.91
N ILE A 40 -2.30 -3.58 -15.53
CA ILE A 40 -3.61 -4.03 -16.02
C ILE A 40 -3.67 -3.95 -17.55
N VAL A 41 -3.32 -2.81 -18.13
CA VAL A 41 -3.35 -2.61 -19.59
C VAL A 41 -2.42 -3.60 -20.28
N ILE A 42 -1.18 -3.75 -19.80
CA ILE A 42 -0.21 -4.70 -20.35
C ILE A 42 -0.76 -6.13 -20.33
N TYR A 43 -1.28 -6.59 -19.20
CA TYR A 43 -1.78 -7.96 -19.08
C TYR A 43 -3.06 -8.20 -19.89
N ILE A 44 -3.95 -7.21 -20.01
CA ILE A 44 -5.12 -7.30 -20.89
C ILE A 44 -4.66 -7.47 -22.35
N LEU A 45 -3.74 -6.63 -22.82
CA LEU A 45 -3.28 -6.67 -24.21
C LEU A 45 -2.52 -7.95 -24.54
N LEU A 46 -1.63 -8.40 -23.64
CA LEU A 46 -0.76 -9.54 -23.91
C LEU A 46 -1.42 -10.89 -23.66
N MET A 47 -2.28 -11.01 -22.64
CA MET A 47 -2.80 -12.30 -22.18
C MET A 47 -4.31 -12.49 -22.42
N VAL A 48 -5.09 -11.41 -22.54
CA VAL A 48 -6.57 -11.52 -22.62
C VAL A 48 -7.07 -11.32 -24.05
N ILE A 49 -6.71 -10.19 -24.66
CA ILE A 49 -7.19 -9.79 -25.99
C ILE A 49 -6.36 -10.42 -27.11
N ASN A 50 -5.13 -10.82 -26.80
CA ASN A 50 -4.15 -11.31 -27.77
C ASN A 50 -4.73 -12.42 -28.68
N PRO A 51 -4.86 -12.18 -29.99
CA PRO A 51 -5.49 -13.12 -30.92
C PRO A 51 -4.51 -14.17 -31.46
N PHE A 52 -3.24 -14.19 -31.06
CA PHE A 52 -2.31 -15.23 -31.52
C PHE A 52 -2.83 -16.63 -31.15
N ALA A 53 -2.85 -17.52 -32.15
CA ALA A 53 -3.44 -18.85 -32.08
C ALA A 53 -2.77 -19.77 -31.03
N ASP A 54 -1.59 -19.39 -30.54
CA ASP A 54 -0.78 -20.19 -29.61
C ASP A 54 -1.16 -19.96 -28.13
N LEU A 55 -2.00 -18.96 -27.82
CA LEU A 55 -2.45 -18.72 -26.45
C LEU A 55 -3.56 -19.70 -26.06
N SER A 56 -3.19 -20.72 -25.28
CA SER A 56 -4.18 -21.61 -24.66
C SER A 56 -5.18 -20.83 -23.77
N VAL A 57 -6.37 -21.41 -23.57
CA VAL A 57 -7.40 -20.86 -22.65
C VAL A 57 -6.83 -20.60 -21.25
N LEU A 58 -5.92 -21.46 -20.79
CA LEU A 58 -5.28 -21.32 -19.48
C LEU A 58 -4.45 -20.04 -19.37
N HIS A 59 -3.74 -19.62 -20.42
CA HIS A 59 -3.00 -18.34 -20.43
C HIS A 59 -3.93 -17.14 -20.23
N ARG A 60 -5.13 -17.18 -20.84
CA ARG A 60 -6.13 -16.13 -20.68
C ARG A 60 -6.68 -16.06 -19.27
N VAL A 61 -6.94 -17.23 -18.66
CA VAL A 61 -7.37 -17.32 -17.25
C VAL A 61 -6.29 -16.78 -16.32
N ILE A 62 -5.01 -17.14 -16.53
CA ILE A 62 -3.87 -16.60 -15.78
C ILE A 62 -3.80 -15.08 -15.92
N GLY A 63 -3.92 -14.56 -17.15
CA GLY A 63 -3.96 -13.14 -17.42
C GLY A 63 -5.06 -12.42 -16.65
N LEU A 64 -6.28 -12.99 -16.63
CA LEU A 64 -7.40 -12.46 -15.87
C LEU A 64 -7.14 -12.43 -14.35
N LEU A 65 -6.50 -13.47 -13.79
CA LEU A 65 -6.13 -13.49 -12.37
C LEU A 65 -5.18 -12.34 -12.02
N PHE A 66 -4.16 -12.09 -12.85
CA PHE A 66 -3.27 -10.93 -12.68
C PHE A 66 -4.03 -9.60 -12.80
N VAL A 67 -4.90 -9.46 -13.80
CA VAL A 67 -5.73 -8.25 -13.99
C VAL A 67 -6.60 -7.99 -12.77
N PHE A 68 -7.24 -9.02 -12.20
CA PHE A 68 -8.06 -8.86 -10.99
C PHE A 68 -7.21 -8.47 -9.79
N ALA A 69 -6.03 -9.09 -9.60
CA ALA A 69 -5.12 -8.73 -8.52
C ALA A 69 -4.63 -7.28 -8.63
N PHE A 70 -4.20 -6.86 -9.82
CA PHE A 70 -3.73 -5.48 -10.05
C PHE A 70 -4.86 -4.46 -9.93
N SER A 71 -6.07 -4.80 -10.37
CA SER A 71 -7.26 -3.96 -10.17
C SER A 71 -7.55 -3.73 -8.69
N TRP A 72 -7.43 -4.78 -7.89
CA TRP A 72 -7.61 -4.70 -6.45
C TRP A 72 -6.51 -3.84 -5.79
N PHE A 73 -5.24 -4.01 -6.17
CA PHE A 73 -4.17 -3.14 -5.70
C PHE A 73 -4.40 -1.68 -6.12
N ALA A 74 -4.75 -1.42 -7.37
CA ALA A 74 -5.07 -0.07 -7.85
C ALA A 74 -6.23 0.56 -7.06
N MET A 75 -7.23 -0.23 -6.67
CA MET A 75 -8.33 0.19 -5.80
C MET A 75 -7.84 0.52 -4.38
N LEU A 76 -6.99 -0.32 -3.79
CA LEU A 76 -6.38 -0.08 -2.48
C LEU A 76 -5.58 1.24 -2.46
N PHE A 77 -4.71 1.43 -3.45
CA PHE A 77 -3.93 2.67 -3.55
C PHE A 77 -4.81 3.88 -3.89
N SER A 78 -5.93 3.70 -4.58
CA SER A 78 -6.90 4.77 -4.78
C SER A 78 -7.59 5.20 -3.49
N ARG A 79 -7.89 4.26 -2.58
CA ARG A 79 -8.43 4.58 -1.24
C ARG A 79 -7.38 5.25 -0.38
N TYR A 80 -6.17 4.67 -0.32
CA TYR A 80 -5.04 5.26 0.39
C TYR A 80 -4.77 6.69 -0.07
N GLN A 81 -4.77 6.96 -1.38
CA GLN A 81 -4.58 8.31 -1.92
C GLN A 81 -5.65 9.31 -1.44
N LYS A 82 -6.91 8.89 -1.32
CA LYS A 82 -7.99 9.76 -0.84
C LYS A 82 -7.75 10.18 0.62
N ASP A 83 -7.26 9.27 1.45
CA ASP A 83 -6.99 9.53 2.87
C ASP A 83 -5.94 10.64 3.07
N PHE A 84 -5.03 10.85 2.13
CA PHE A 84 -3.99 11.90 2.19
C PHE A 84 -4.30 13.15 1.36
N ARG A 85 -5.17 13.04 0.35
CA ARG A 85 -5.51 14.19 -0.50
C ARG A 85 -6.48 15.15 0.17
N ASP A 86 -7.43 14.60 0.92
CA ASP A 86 -8.59 15.35 1.42
C ASP A 86 -8.34 15.82 2.88
N VAL A 87 -7.09 16.17 3.21
CA VAL A 87 -6.66 16.61 4.55
C VAL A 87 -6.86 18.12 4.70
N ASP A 88 -7.73 18.51 5.63
CA ASP A 88 -7.97 19.91 5.98
C ASP A 88 -7.21 20.29 7.27
N TYR A 89 -6.22 21.17 7.14
CA TYR A 89 -5.44 21.71 8.26
C TYR A 89 -6.07 22.98 8.86
N GLY A 90 -7.17 23.48 8.31
CA GLY A 90 -7.96 24.58 8.86
C GLY A 90 -8.95 24.15 9.94
N LEU A 91 -9.09 22.84 10.17
CA LEU A 91 -9.90 22.28 11.25
C LEU A 91 -9.40 22.73 12.64
N PRO A 92 -10.27 22.74 13.66
CA PRO A 92 -9.84 22.92 15.04
C PRO A 92 -8.71 21.94 15.41
N THR A 93 -7.70 22.42 16.14
CA THR A 93 -6.48 21.65 16.47
C THR A 93 -6.78 20.24 16.99
N LEU A 94 -7.78 20.12 17.86
CA LEU A 94 -8.21 18.83 18.42
C LEU A 94 -8.66 17.85 17.32
N GLN A 95 -9.52 18.28 16.40
CA GLN A 95 -9.99 17.45 15.28
C GLN A 95 -8.86 17.11 14.30
N MET A 96 -7.98 18.07 14.02
CA MET A 96 -6.81 17.84 13.16
C MET A 96 -5.93 16.71 13.74
N LEU A 97 -5.58 16.79 15.03
CA LEU A 97 -4.73 15.79 15.68
C LEU A 97 -5.39 14.40 15.75
N GLU A 98 -6.70 14.34 16.02
CA GLU A 98 -7.46 13.07 15.97
C GLU A 98 -7.40 12.42 14.59
N ASN A 99 -7.54 13.23 13.53
CA ASN A 99 -7.45 12.76 12.15
C ASN A 99 -6.05 12.25 11.81
N VAL A 100 -4.99 12.87 12.35
CA VAL A 100 -3.60 12.37 12.20
C VAL A 100 -3.44 10.99 12.82
N VAL A 101 -3.87 10.82 14.06
CA VAL A 101 -3.79 9.52 14.77
C VAL A 101 -4.55 8.44 13.99
N LYS A 102 -5.72 8.77 13.46
CA LYS A 102 -6.53 7.82 12.67
C LYS A 102 -5.87 7.44 11.35
N ARG A 103 -5.34 8.41 10.60
CA ARG A 103 -4.74 8.22 9.27
C ARG A 103 -3.43 7.42 9.31
N TYR A 104 -2.58 7.72 10.29
CA TYR A 104 -1.24 7.12 10.40
C TYR A 104 -1.21 5.80 11.21
N ARG A 105 -2.34 5.40 11.80
CA ARG A 105 -2.42 4.16 12.58
C ARG A 105 -2.24 2.93 11.67
N LEU A 106 -1.32 2.07 12.06
CA LEU A 106 -1.21 0.73 11.48
C LEU A 106 -2.44 -0.09 11.89
N SER A 107 -3.26 -0.48 10.92
CA SER A 107 -4.50 -1.21 11.17
C SER A 107 -4.40 -2.62 10.61
N LEU A 108 -4.79 -3.62 11.41
CA LEU A 108 -4.90 -5.01 10.96
C LEU A 108 -5.89 -5.15 9.79
N LYS A 109 -6.91 -4.29 9.72
CA LYS A 109 -7.86 -4.25 8.60
C LYS A 109 -7.16 -3.92 7.28
N THR A 110 -6.21 -2.97 7.29
CA THR A 110 -5.41 -2.62 6.11
C THR A 110 -4.58 -3.82 5.65
N PHE A 111 -3.97 -4.54 6.59
CA PHE A 111 -3.21 -5.76 6.28
C PHE A 111 -4.11 -6.85 5.69
N LEU A 112 -5.29 -7.08 6.28
CA LEU A 112 -6.24 -8.08 5.81
C LEU A 112 -6.76 -7.80 4.40
N GLN A 113 -6.88 -6.53 4.01
CA GLN A 113 -7.31 -6.14 2.67
C GLN A 113 -6.24 -6.40 1.58
N ILE A 114 -4.97 -6.54 1.96
CA ILE A 114 -3.85 -6.84 1.04
C ILE A 114 -3.75 -8.35 0.75
N ILE A 115 -4.27 -9.21 1.62
CA ILE A 115 -4.16 -10.68 1.47
C ILE A 115 -4.83 -11.17 0.17
N PRO A 116 -6.08 -10.81 -0.17
CA PRO A 116 -6.73 -11.32 -1.37
C PRO A 116 -5.93 -11.12 -2.68
N PRO A 117 -5.45 -9.90 -3.01
CA PRO A 117 -4.67 -9.74 -4.24
C PRO A 117 -3.31 -10.44 -4.20
N VAL A 118 -2.68 -10.58 -3.03
CA VAL A 118 -1.44 -11.36 -2.89
C VAL A 118 -1.68 -12.83 -3.20
N VAL A 119 -2.78 -13.41 -2.70
CA VAL A 119 -3.18 -14.80 -2.99
C VAL A 119 -3.49 -14.98 -4.47
N LEU A 120 -4.18 -14.03 -5.11
CA LEU A 120 -4.45 -14.08 -6.56
C LEU A 120 -3.15 -14.10 -7.37
N VAL A 121 -2.17 -13.25 -7.02
CA VAL A 121 -0.85 -13.25 -7.67
C VAL A 121 -0.14 -14.59 -7.45
N ALA A 122 -0.18 -15.15 -6.24
CA ALA A 122 0.41 -16.45 -5.95
C ALA A 122 -0.20 -17.55 -6.81
N ILE A 123 -1.54 -17.61 -6.92
CA ILE A 123 -2.23 -18.60 -7.77
C ILE A 123 -1.85 -18.41 -9.24
N ALA A 124 -1.86 -17.17 -9.73
CA ALA A 124 -1.51 -16.86 -11.13
C ALA A 124 -0.07 -17.27 -11.46
N LEU A 125 0.89 -17.00 -10.56
CA LEU A 125 2.28 -17.42 -10.70
C LEU A 125 2.42 -18.94 -10.70
N SER A 126 1.75 -19.65 -9.78
CA SER A 126 1.76 -21.12 -9.76
C SER A 126 1.27 -21.72 -11.07
N LEU A 127 0.15 -21.22 -11.61
CA LEU A 127 -0.40 -21.69 -12.87
C LEU A 127 0.55 -21.40 -14.04
N THR A 128 1.17 -20.21 -14.07
CA THR A 128 2.17 -19.84 -15.10
C THR A 128 3.35 -20.80 -15.11
N VAL A 129 3.90 -21.13 -13.93
CA VAL A 129 5.05 -22.02 -13.80
C VAL A 129 4.68 -23.46 -14.11
N TYR A 130 3.50 -23.91 -13.67
CA TYR A 130 3.01 -25.25 -13.95
C TYR A 130 2.82 -25.46 -15.46
N GLN A 131 2.26 -24.48 -16.16
CA GLN A 131 2.02 -24.54 -17.60
C GLN A 131 3.32 -24.53 -18.43
N SER A 132 4.34 -23.80 -17.99
CA SER A 132 5.62 -23.67 -18.70
C SER A 132 6.64 -24.76 -18.37
N SER A 133 6.31 -25.68 -17.46
CA SER A 133 7.23 -26.72 -16.97
C SER A 133 6.82 -28.11 -17.45
N SER A 134 7.79 -29.00 -17.62
CA SER A 134 7.51 -30.42 -17.82
C SER A 134 6.84 -31.01 -16.57
N ALA A 135 5.90 -31.93 -16.75
CA ALA A 135 5.08 -32.49 -15.68
C ALA A 135 5.90 -33.02 -14.49
N ALA A 136 7.06 -33.61 -14.74
CA ALA A 136 7.95 -34.15 -13.72
C ALA A 136 8.57 -33.08 -12.81
N ASN A 137 8.84 -31.88 -13.33
CA ASN A 137 9.53 -30.81 -12.59
C ASN A 137 8.59 -29.66 -12.15
N ALA A 138 7.33 -29.69 -12.60
CA ALA A 138 6.34 -28.67 -12.31
C ALA A 138 6.14 -28.39 -10.80
N PRO A 139 5.93 -29.38 -9.91
CA PRO A 139 5.69 -29.09 -8.50
C PRO A 139 6.90 -28.45 -7.80
N TYR A 140 8.12 -28.92 -8.11
CA TYR A 140 9.34 -28.36 -7.54
C TYR A 140 9.54 -26.89 -7.96
N ARG A 141 9.35 -26.58 -9.24
CA ARG A 141 9.47 -25.22 -9.77
C ARG A 141 8.41 -24.28 -9.19
N VAL A 142 7.17 -24.76 -9.04
CA VAL A 142 6.10 -24.00 -8.39
C VAL A 142 6.48 -23.66 -6.95
N LEU A 143 6.95 -24.65 -6.17
CA LEU A 143 7.40 -24.41 -4.79
C LEU A 143 8.55 -23.40 -4.72
N MET A 144 9.52 -23.50 -5.63
CA MET A 144 10.65 -22.57 -5.69
C MET A 144 10.19 -21.12 -5.97
N VAL A 145 9.31 -20.94 -6.96
CA VAL A 145 8.77 -19.61 -7.30
C VAL A 145 7.90 -19.05 -6.17
N GLN A 146 7.09 -19.88 -5.52
CA GLN A 146 6.32 -19.47 -4.35
C GLN A 146 7.21 -19.05 -3.19
N LEU A 147 8.28 -19.81 -2.91
CA LEU A 147 9.23 -19.46 -1.86
C LEU A 147 9.88 -18.11 -2.13
N VAL A 148 10.33 -17.86 -3.36
CA VAL A 148 10.89 -16.56 -3.75
C VAL A 148 9.84 -15.44 -3.65
N PHE A 149 8.62 -15.69 -4.13
CA PHE A 149 7.53 -14.72 -4.06
C PHE A 149 7.20 -14.32 -2.62
N PHE A 150 7.05 -15.30 -1.71
CA PHE A 150 6.77 -15.03 -0.30
C PHE A 150 7.95 -14.35 0.40
N LEU A 151 9.20 -14.67 0.07
CA LEU A 151 10.36 -13.95 0.59
C LEU A 151 10.34 -12.48 0.18
N ILE A 152 10.07 -12.18 -1.10
CA ILE A 152 9.94 -10.80 -1.59
C ILE A 152 8.79 -10.09 -0.88
N ALA A 153 7.64 -10.75 -0.74
CA ALA A 153 6.48 -10.18 -0.04
C ALA A 153 6.77 -9.88 1.44
N LEU A 154 7.50 -10.77 2.13
CA LEU A 154 7.92 -10.58 3.52
C LEU A 154 8.88 -9.40 3.65
N VAL A 155 9.89 -9.30 2.77
CA VAL A 155 10.84 -8.18 2.78
C VAL A 155 10.11 -6.85 2.50
N ALA A 156 9.20 -6.83 1.52
CA ALA A 156 8.39 -5.65 1.23
C ALA A 156 7.49 -5.25 2.41
N GLY A 157 6.86 -6.22 3.07
CA GLY A 157 6.07 -6.00 4.28
C GLY A 157 6.90 -5.46 5.44
N TYR A 158 8.09 -6.02 5.65
CA TYR A 158 9.04 -5.56 6.68
C TYR A 158 9.54 -4.13 6.40
N ALA A 159 9.89 -3.82 5.15
CA ALA A 159 10.27 -2.47 4.75
C ALA A 159 9.13 -1.46 4.99
N GLY A 160 7.88 -1.85 4.68
CA GLY A 160 6.70 -1.05 4.99
C GLY A 160 6.51 -0.81 6.49
N TYR A 161 6.78 -1.83 7.32
CA TYR A 161 6.75 -1.71 8.77
C TYR A 161 7.83 -0.78 9.32
N GLU A 162 9.07 -0.85 8.81
CA GLU A 162 10.16 0.05 9.22
C GLU A 162 9.85 1.51 8.83
N VAL A 163 9.31 1.74 7.63
CA VAL A 163 8.84 3.08 7.22
C VAL A 163 7.74 3.58 8.14
N TRP A 164 6.82 2.71 8.58
CA TRP A 164 5.81 3.09 9.55
C TRP A 164 6.45 3.44 10.91
N LYS A 165 7.33 2.58 11.43
CA LYS A 165 7.98 2.77 12.72
C LYS A 165 8.84 4.04 12.79
N VAL A 166 9.57 4.35 11.72
CA VAL A 166 10.50 5.50 11.70
C VAL A 166 9.79 6.81 11.35
N LYS A 167 8.83 6.80 10.42
CA LYS A 167 8.21 8.04 9.93
C LYS A 167 6.81 8.30 10.48
N HIS A 168 5.98 7.27 10.56
CA HIS A 168 4.55 7.41 10.85
C HIS A 168 4.30 7.38 12.37
N LYS A 169 4.98 6.48 13.09
CA LYS A 169 4.81 6.31 14.53
C LYS A 169 5.17 7.58 15.32
N PRO A 170 6.30 8.29 15.07
CA PRO A 170 6.61 9.52 15.80
C PRO A 170 5.55 10.60 15.64
N LEU A 171 4.97 10.74 14.44
CA LEU A 171 3.88 11.68 14.17
C LEU A 171 2.60 11.34 14.97
N VAL A 172 2.28 10.05 15.07
CA VAL A 172 1.14 9.57 15.86
C VAL A 172 1.36 9.79 17.34
N ASP A 173 2.56 9.47 17.84
CA ASP A 173 2.88 9.58 19.25
C ASP A 173 2.89 11.06 19.69
N HIS A 174 3.49 11.95 18.89
CA HIS A 174 3.47 13.39 19.13
C HIS A 174 2.03 13.95 19.08
N ALA A 175 1.23 13.55 18.08
CA ALA A 175 -0.17 13.98 18.01
C ALA A 175 -0.99 13.55 19.23
N ARG A 176 -0.75 12.34 19.75
CA ARG A 176 -1.40 11.84 20.97
C ARG A 176 -0.97 12.59 22.22
N GLU A 177 0.28 13.01 22.29
CA GLU A 177 0.80 13.80 23.41
C GLU A 177 0.11 15.17 23.44
N MET A 178 0.11 15.89 22.32
CA MET A 178 -0.60 17.16 22.19
C MET A 178 -2.11 17.06 22.49
N LEU A 179 -2.77 15.98 22.06
CA LEU A 179 -4.17 15.72 22.41
C LEU A 179 -4.39 15.52 23.92
N LYS A 180 -3.45 14.89 24.63
CA LYS A 180 -3.55 14.71 26.08
C LYS A 180 -3.37 16.02 26.84
N GLU A 181 -2.50 16.90 26.35
CA GLU A 181 -2.30 18.23 26.94
C GLU A 181 -3.55 19.10 26.77
N LEU A 182 -4.11 19.15 25.55
CA LEU A 182 -5.31 19.92 25.23
C LEU A 182 -6.56 19.47 25.99
N ASN A 183 -6.66 18.17 26.34
CA ASN A 183 -7.78 17.63 27.11
C ASN A 183 -7.59 17.76 28.64
N ARG A 184 -6.40 18.19 29.11
CA ARG A 184 -6.10 18.41 30.53
C ARG A 184 -6.20 19.87 30.95
N GLU A 185 -6.14 20.79 30.00
CA GLU A 185 -6.48 22.21 30.15
C GLU A 185 -8.00 22.42 30.11
#